data_AF-A0A1G3U893-F1
#
_entry.id   AF-A0A1G3U893-F1
#
_cell.length_a   1.000
_cell.length_b   1.000
_cell.length_c   1.000
_cell.angle_alpha   90.00
_cell.angle_beta   90.00
_cell.angle_gamma   90.00
#
_symmetry.space_group_name_H-M   'P 1'
#
loop_
_entity.id
_entity.type
_entity.pdbx_description
1 polymer ?
#
loop_
_entity_poly.entity_id
_entity_poly.type
_entity_poly.pdbx_seq_one_letter_code
_entity_poly.pdbx_strand_id
1 'polypeptide(L)'
;MKKEIIYLSEYLAKNQTKGEFEPYEAILHVLDTLEIYTPSKYDQTQIQVLFKRSGLDVPSYFEEAVLQLDKVLESFLPSDITTLKKSIFLTLIASNFPQKKGFLEHSYALFISQLEPVEKTIFDNLTSYVLHINRGLGVFYSLGEKQTPENFVAFGNALHVKLLTLFYNEEERALLDDGLKELLGVYLGIYGKYLYM
;
A
#
# COMPACT_ATOMS: atom_id res chain seq x y z
N MET A 1 -2.34 16.55 -8.97
CA MET A 1 -1.41 15.40 -9.03
C MET A 1 -0.01 15.73 -8.48
N LYS A 2 0.53 14.97 -7.51
CA LYS A 2 1.93 15.10 -7.06
C LYS A 2 2.87 14.22 -7.91
N LYS A 3 3.65 14.84 -8.80
CA LYS A 3 4.55 14.16 -9.77
C LYS A 3 5.51 13.16 -9.12
N GLU A 4 6.07 13.50 -7.96
CA GLU A 4 7.01 12.66 -7.23
C GLU A 4 6.42 11.29 -6.84
N ILE A 5 5.16 11.26 -6.35
CA ILE A 5 4.46 10.02 -5.98
C ILE A 5 4.28 9.13 -7.21
N ILE A 6 3.94 9.72 -8.36
CA ILE A 6 3.77 8.98 -9.61
C ILE A 6 5.09 8.43 -10.12
N TYR A 7 6.16 9.24 -10.13
CA TYR A 7 7.47 8.77 -10.56
C TYR A 7 8.00 7.65 -9.66
N LEU A 8 7.82 7.75 -8.35
CA LEU A 8 8.21 6.68 -7.42
C LEU A 8 7.38 5.42 -7.64
N SER A 9 6.06 5.55 -7.83
CA SER A 9 5.18 4.41 -8.09
C SER A 9 5.53 3.70 -9.40
N GLU A 10 5.76 4.47 -10.47
CA GLU A 10 6.21 3.92 -11.76
C GLU A 10 7.60 3.30 -11.67
N TYR A 11 8.52 3.91 -10.93
CA TYR A 11 9.87 3.38 -10.74
C TYR A 11 9.83 2.02 -10.02
N LEU A 12 9.06 1.93 -8.94
CA LEU A 12 8.89 0.71 -8.16
C LEU A 12 8.21 -0.40 -8.97
N ALA A 13 7.13 -0.08 -9.69
CA ALA A 13 6.38 -1.04 -10.50
C ALA A 13 7.15 -1.60 -11.71
N LYS A 14 8.24 -0.95 -12.12
CA LYS A 14 9.06 -1.35 -13.28
C LYS A 14 10.40 -1.94 -12.89
N ASN A 15 10.58 -2.27 -11.61
CA ASN A 15 11.76 -2.99 -11.16
C ASN A 15 11.72 -4.43 -11.69
N GLN A 16 12.87 -4.99 -12.06
CA GLN A 16 12.99 -6.35 -12.57
C GLN A 16 13.25 -7.39 -11.46
N THR A 17 13.32 -6.96 -10.20
CA THR A 17 13.58 -7.84 -9.05
C THR A 17 12.31 -8.58 -8.64
N LYS A 18 12.19 -9.85 -9.03
CA LYS A 18 11.03 -10.71 -8.76
C LYS A 18 10.64 -10.73 -7.28
N GLY A 19 9.35 -10.56 -6.99
CA GLY A 19 8.74 -10.62 -5.66
C GLY A 19 8.52 -9.27 -4.98
N GLU A 20 9.21 -8.21 -5.42
CA GLU A 20 9.19 -6.91 -4.77
C GLU A 20 8.33 -5.87 -5.50
N PHE A 21 8.28 -5.92 -6.84
CA PHE A 21 7.61 -4.91 -7.66
C PHE A 21 6.13 -5.20 -7.92
N GLU A 22 5.72 -6.47 -7.84
CA GLU A 22 4.39 -6.95 -8.19
C GLU A 22 3.25 -6.22 -7.44
N PRO A 23 3.38 -5.85 -6.14
CA PRO A 23 2.36 -5.06 -5.48
C PRO A 23 2.20 -3.65 -6.09
N TYR A 24 3.29 -3.04 -6.54
CA TYR A 24 3.28 -1.72 -7.17
C TYR A 24 2.76 -1.78 -8.60
N GLU A 25 3.13 -2.83 -9.34
CA GLU A 25 2.54 -3.15 -10.63
C GLU A 25 1.02 -3.35 -10.50
N ALA A 26 0.55 -4.08 -9.48
CA ALA A 26 -0.87 -4.27 -9.22
C ALA A 26 -1.61 -2.93 -8.99
N ILE A 27 -1.01 -2.00 -8.24
CA ILE A 27 -1.58 -0.65 -8.04
C ILE A 27 -1.75 0.06 -9.39
N LEU A 28 -0.69 0.13 -10.20
CA LEU A 28 -0.73 0.82 -11.49
C LEU A 28 -1.65 0.14 -12.50
N HIS A 29 -1.66 -1.20 -12.53
CA HIS A 29 -2.53 -1.97 -13.40
C HIS A 29 -4.02 -1.70 -13.09
N VAL A 30 -4.40 -1.64 -11.81
CA VAL A 30 -5.80 -1.36 -11.45
C VAL A 30 -6.17 0.09 -11.79
N LEU A 31 -5.26 1.05 -11.60
CA LEU A 31 -5.47 2.44 -12.04
C LEU A 31 -5.68 2.54 -13.55
N ASP A 32 -4.92 1.78 -14.35
CA ASP A 32 -5.03 1.76 -15.81
C ASP A 32 -6.33 1.09 -16.26
N THR A 33 -6.69 -0.05 -15.66
CA THR A 33 -7.90 -0.81 -15.99
C THR A 33 -9.18 0.01 -15.76
N LEU A 34 -9.16 0.91 -14.78
CA LEU A 34 -10.27 1.80 -14.46
C LEU A 34 -10.17 3.17 -15.15
N GLU A 35 -9.22 3.34 -16.07
CA GLU A 35 -8.98 4.58 -16.82
C GLU A 35 -8.71 5.80 -15.90
N ILE A 36 -8.24 5.56 -14.67
CA ILE A 36 -7.92 6.60 -13.70
C ILE A 36 -6.56 7.22 -14.02
N TYR A 37 -5.61 6.38 -14.40
CA TYR A 37 -4.25 6.80 -14.75
C TYR A 37 -3.61 5.75 -15.66
N THR A 38 -3.03 6.20 -16.77
CA THR A 38 -2.30 5.34 -17.71
C THR A 38 -0.80 5.37 -17.40
N PRO A 39 -0.20 4.23 -17.00
CA PRO A 39 1.23 4.12 -16.76
C PRO A 39 2.04 4.49 -18.01
N SER A 40 3.17 5.19 -17.82
CA SER A 40 4.01 5.55 -18.96
C SER A 40 4.68 4.31 -19.57
N LYS A 41 5.14 4.42 -20.82
CA LYS A 41 5.98 3.40 -21.46
C LYS A 41 7.45 3.46 -21.04
N TYR A 42 7.80 4.38 -20.14
CA TYR A 42 9.19 4.63 -19.78
C TYR A 42 9.78 3.50 -18.94
N ASP A 43 11.01 3.10 -19.22
CA ASP A 43 11.76 2.21 -18.34
C ASP A 43 12.27 2.97 -17.08
N GLN A 44 12.88 2.23 -16.13
CA GLN A 44 13.42 2.84 -14.91
C GLN A 44 14.47 3.93 -15.19
N THR A 45 15.33 3.74 -16.20
CA THR A 45 16.38 4.73 -16.54
C THR A 45 15.74 6.03 -17.02
N GLN A 46 14.72 5.92 -17.87
CA GLN A 46 13.96 7.06 -18.37
C GLN A 46 13.20 7.76 -17.23
N ILE A 47 12.64 7.02 -16.28
CA ILE A 47 11.99 7.59 -15.09
C ILE A 47 13.00 8.34 -14.21
N GLN A 48 14.20 7.80 -13.99
CA GLN A 48 15.28 8.50 -13.27
C GLN A 48 15.65 9.84 -13.93
N VAL A 49 15.61 9.92 -15.26
CA VAL A 49 15.80 11.19 -15.98
C VAL A 49 14.68 12.19 -15.66
N LEU A 50 13.43 11.73 -15.51
CA LEU A 50 12.30 12.60 -15.13
C LEU A 50 12.45 13.16 -13.71
N PHE A 51 12.92 12.35 -12.75
CA PHE A 51 13.27 12.81 -11.41
C PHE A 51 14.28 13.96 -11.48
N LYS A 52 15.43 13.74 -12.14
CA LYS A 52 16.50 14.75 -12.29
C LYS A 52 15.99 16.05 -12.92
N ARG A 53 15.21 15.94 -14.00
CA ARG A 53 14.63 17.11 -14.69
C ARG A 53 13.64 17.87 -13.82
N SER A 54 13.00 17.20 -12.88
CA SER A 54 12.04 17.79 -11.95
C SER A 54 12.70 18.32 -10.67
N GLY A 55 14.04 18.22 -10.56
CA GLY A 55 14.78 18.62 -9.36
C GLY A 55 14.51 17.73 -8.14
N LEU A 56 14.08 16.50 -8.37
CA LEU A 56 13.78 15.51 -7.32
C LEU A 56 14.97 14.56 -7.13
N ASP A 57 15.11 14.06 -5.91
CA ASP A 57 16.12 13.05 -5.58
C ASP A 57 15.81 11.75 -6.32
N VAL A 58 16.85 11.13 -6.88
CA VAL A 58 16.74 9.88 -7.64
C VAL A 58 17.07 8.72 -6.70
N PRO A 59 16.16 7.76 -6.50
CA PRO A 59 16.47 6.59 -5.68
C PRO A 59 17.55 5.72 -6.35
N SER A 60 18.47 5.22 -5.54
CA SER A 60 19.61 4.40 -5.98
C SER A 60 19.27 2.91 -6.06
N TYR A 61 18.30 2.45 -5.25
CA TYR A 61 17.84 1.07 -5.19
C TYR A 61 16.37 0.99 -4.76
N PHE A 62 15.79 -0.22 -4.77
CA PHE A 62 14.36 -0.42 -4.57
C PHE A 62 13.89 0.04 -3.19
N GLU A 63 14.55 -0.41 -2.13
CA GLU A 63 14.19 -0.10 -0.75
C GLU A 63 14.32 1.40 -0.45
N GLU A 64 15.27 2.08 -1.08
CA GLU A 64 15.37 3.54 -1.01
C GLU A 64 14.13 4.20 -1.64
N ALA A 65 13.71 3.76 -2.84
CA ALA A 65 12.51 4.26 -3.49
C ALA A 65 11.24 4.01 -2.65
N VAL A 66 11.17 2.86 -1.97
CA VAL A 66 10.08 2.54 -1.04
C VAL A 66 10.03 3.54 0.11
N LEU A 67 11.17 3.79 0.78
CA LEU A 67 11.26 4.74 1.88
C LEU A 67 10.93 6.17 1.44
N GLN A 68 11.40 6.58 0.26
CA GLN A 68 11.07 7.87 -0.33
C GLN A 68 9.55 7.97 -0.60
N LEU A 69 8.92 6.94 -1.16
CA LEU A 69 7.48 6.93 -1.42
C LEU A 69 6.68 7.06 -0.13
N ASP A 70 7.01 6.27 0.88
CA ASP A 70 6.32 6.31 2.17
C ASP A 70 6.43 7.69 2.81
N LYS A 71 7.62 8.29 2.80
CA LYS A 71 7.85 9.65 3.33
C LYS A 71 7.02 10.70 2.58
N VAL A 72 7.01 10.65 1.26
CA VAL A 72 6.26 11.62 0.44
C VAL A 72 4.76 11.45 0.66
N LEU A 73 4.26 10.21 0.73
CA LEU A 73 2.86 9.92 1.06
C LEU A 73 2.48 10.41 2.46
N GLU A 74 3.30 10.14 3.48
CA GLU A 74 3.07 10.61 4.86
C GLU A 74 3.02 12.14 4.95
N SER A 75 3.89 12.84 4.22
CA SER A 75 3.90 14.31 4.17
C SER A 75 2.72 14.91 3.40
N PHE A 76 2.14 14.14 2.48
CA PHE A 76 1.11 14.62 1.56
C PHE A 76 -0.30 14.34 2.07
N LEU A 77 -0.51 13.21 2.74
CA LEU A 77 -1.80 12.83 3.31
C LEU A 77 -2.07 13.63 4.59
N PRO A 78 -3.34 13.93 4.92
CA PRO A 78 -3.72 14.48 6.21
C PRO A 78 -3.18 13.62 7.37
N SER A 79 -2.61 14.27 8.40
CA SER A 79 -1.98 13.58 9.53
C SER A 79 -2.91 12.62 10.29
N ASP A 80 -4.21 12.90 10.27
CA ASP A 80 -5.25 12.04 10.82
C ASP A 80 -5.30 10.67 10.12
N ILE A 81 -5.17 10.62 8.78
CA ILE A 81 -5.13 9.37 8.03
C ILE A 81 -3.93 8.55 8.50
N THR A 82 -2.75 9.18 8.64
CA THR A 82 -1.54 8.50 9.12
C THR A 82 -1.71 7.94 10.53
N THR A 83 -2.36 8.68 11.42
CA THR A 83 -2.63 8.24 12.79
C THR A 83 -3.63 7.08 12.83
N LEU A 84 -4.73 7.19 12.08
CA LEU A 84 -5.77 6.17 12.03
C LEU A 84 -5.26 4.86 11.43
N LYS A 85 -4.46 4.91 10.36
CA LYS A 85 -3.83 3.72 9.76
C LYS A 85 -2.99 2.94 10.78
N LYS A 86 -2.16 3.65 11.54
CA LYS A 86 -1.32 3.05 12.59
C LYS A 86 -2.19 2.41 13.67
N SER A 87 -3.24 3.10 14.12
CA SER A 87 -4.17 2.58 15.14
C SER A 87 -4.93 1.33 14.66
N ILE A 88 -5.42 1.32 13.42
CA ILE A 88 -6.12 0.18 12.84
C ILE A 88 -5.18 -1.01 12.71
N PHE A 89 -3.98 -0.79 12.17
CA PHE A 89 -3.01 -1.87 12.04
C PHE A 89 -2.63 -2.48 13.40
N LEU A 90 -2.35 -1.66 14.42
CA LEU A 90 -2.07 -2.18 15.77
C LEU A 90 -3.25 -2.97 16.36
N THR A 91 -4.48 -2.49 16.16
CA THR A 91 -5.69 -3.20 16.59
C THR A 91 -5.84 -4.54 15.88
N LEU A 92 -5.60 -4.57 14.58
CA LEU A 92 -5.63 -5.77 13.76
C LEU A 92 -4.59 -6.80 14.26
N ILE A 93 -3.35 -6.39 14.50
CA ILE A 93 -2.31 -7.26 15.04
C ILE A 93 -2.69 -7.77 16.43
N ALA A 94 -3.16 -6.90 17.33
CA ALA A 94 -3.58 -7.32 18.66
C ALA A 94 -4.74 -8.34 18.65
N SER A 95 -5.66 -8.22 17.69
CA SER A 95 -6.80 -9.13 17.51
C SER A 95 -6.38 -10.50 16.95
N ASN A 96 -5.45 -10.50 15.99
CA ASN A 96 -4.98 -11.75 15.34
C ASN A 96 -3.93 -12.50 16.17
N PHE A 97 -3.21 -11.81 17.06
CA PHE A 97 -2.18 -12.41 17.92
C PHE A 97 -2.47 -12.14 19.41
N PRO A 98 -3.63 -12.59 19.95
CA PRO A 98 -4.09 -12.20 21.28
C PRO A 98 -3.13 -12.64 22.39
N GLN A 99 -2.47 -13.79 22.22
CA GLN A 99 -1.48 -14.30 23.18
C GLN A 99 -0.16 -13.51 23.17
N LYS A 100 0.07 -12.70 22.13
CA LYS A 100 1.28 -11.88 21.97
C LYS A 100 1.01 -10.40 22.23
N LYS A 101 -0.22 -10.03 22.60
CA LYS A 101 -0.64 -8.64 22.84
C LYS A 101 0.24 -7.93 23.87
N GLY A 102 0.58 -8.61 24.97
CA GLY A 102 1.45 -8.03 26.02
C GLY A 102 2.85 -7.67 25.50
N PHE A 103 3.38 -8.40 24.52
CA PHE A 103 4.64 -8.04 23.87
C PHE A 103 4.50 -6.81 22.98
N LEU A 104 3.39 -6.72 22.23
CA LEU A 104 3.09 -5.56 21.37
C LEU A 104 2.91 -4.28 22.18
N GLU A 105 2.25 -4.36 23.34
CA GLU A 105 2.08 -3.24 24.28
C GLU A 105 3.43 -2.76 24.85
N HIS A 106 4.42 -3.64 24.97
CA HIS A 106 5.76 -3.27 25.42
C HIS A 106 6.63 -2.69 24.29
N SER A 107 6.78 -3.40 23.17
CA SER A 107 7.40 -2.86 21.96
C SER A 107 7.12 -3.73 20.74
N TYR A 108 7.09 -3.10 19.57
CA TYR A 108 6.96 -3.79 18.29
C TYR A 108 8.10 -4.78 18.03
N ALA A 109 9.35 -4.41 18.36
CA ALA A 109 10.50 -5.28 18.20
C ALA A 109 10.40 -6.56 19.06
N LEU A 110 9.93 -6.42 20.31
CA LEU A 110 9.70 -7.57 21.19
C LEU A 110 8.60 -8.47 20.62
N PHE A 111 7.47 -7.91 20.18
CA PHE A 111 6.41 -8.68 19.53
C PHE A 111 6.94 -9.54 18.37
N ILE A 112 7.69 -8.96 17.43
CA ILE A 112 8.26 -9.69 16.29
C ILE A 112 9.18 -10.83 16.75
N SER A 113 9.98 -10.62 17.79
CA SER A 113 10.88 -11.65 18.32
C SER A 113 10.17 -12.86 18.94
N GLN A 114 8.89 -12.72 19.28
CA GLN A 114 8.09 -13.77 19.92
C GLN A 114 7.19 -14.52 18.94
N LEU A 115 7.20 -14.16 17.65
CA LEU A 115 6.44 -14.86 16.63
C LEU A 115 7.12 -16.18 16.25
N GLU A 116 6.35 -17.25 16.30
CA GLU A 116 6.75 -18.53 15.72
C GLU A 116 6.85 -18.43 14.20
N PRO A 117 7.57 -19.33 13.50
CA PRO A 117 7.76 -19.23 12.05
C PRO A 117 6.46 -19.10 11.24
N VAL A 118 5.41 -19.84 11.63
CA VAL A 118 4.10 -19.76 10.97
C VAL A 118 3.39 -18.44 11.28
N GLU A 119 3.41 -18.01 12.55
CA GLU A 119 2.87 -16.71 12.97
C GLU A 119 3.56 -15.56 12.25
N LYS A 120 4.88 -15.68 12.04
CA LYS A 120 5.69 -14.71 11.31
C LYS A 120 5.27 -14.61 9.85
N THR A 121 5.07 -15.74 9.17
CA THR A 121 4.57 -15.73 7.78
C THR A 121 3.20 -15.07 7.68
N ILE A 122 2.27 -15.40 8.59
CA ILE A 122 0.94 -14.77 8.65
C ILE A 122 1.08 -13.26 8.86
N PHE A 123 1.92 -12.87 9.81
CA PHE A 123 2.20 -11.48 10.14
C PHE A 123 2.80 -10.72 8.95
N ASP A 124 3.79 -11.28 8.26
CA ASP A 124 4.48 -10.67 7.12
C ASP A 124 3.53 -10.49 5.94
N ASN A 125 2.68 -11.49 5.64
CA ASN A 125 1.65 -11.40 4.60
C ASN A 125 0.59 -10.35 4.93
N LEU A 126 0.09 -10.33 6.17
CA LEU A 126 -0.89 -9.35 6.62
C LEU A 126 -0.34 -7.92 6.58
N THR A 127 0.90 -7.75 7.04
CA THR A 127 1.61 -6.47 6.99
C THR A 127 1.78 -6.02 5.55
N SER A 128 2.20 -6.92 4.66
CA SER A 128 2.36 -6.63 3.24
C SER A 128 1.04 -6.23 2.59
N TYR A 129 -0.04 -6.95 2.86
CA TYR A 129 -1.38 -6.61 2.37
C TYR A 129 -1.81 -5.21 2.83
N VAL A 130 -1.75 -4.93 4.15
CA VAL A 130 -2.18 -3.64 4.71
C VAL A 130 -1.33 -2.50 4.16
N LEU A 131 -0.01 -2.70 4.08
CA LEU A 131 0.93 -1.70 3.58
C LEU A 131 0.60 -1.33 2.14
N HIS A 132 0.41 -2.31 1.26
CA HIS A 132 0.19 -2.06 -0.16
C HIS A 132 -1.23 -1.56 -0.47
N ILE A 133 -2.25 -1.95 0.31
CA ILE A 133 -3.56 -1.28 0.27
C ILE A 133 -3.40 0.20 0.58
N ASN A 134 -2.73 0.55 1.69
CA ASN A 134 -2.60 1.95 2.10
C ASN A 134 -1.74 2.78 1.14
N ARG A 135 -0.69 2.18 0.55
CA ARG A 135 0.10 2.80 -0.52
C ARG A 135 -0.76 3.03 -1.75
N GLY A 136 -1.52 2.02 -2.21
CA GLY A 136 -2.42 2.14 -3.34
C GLY A 136 -3.47 3.23 -3.16
N LEU A 137 -4.13 3.28 -2.00
CA LEU A 137 -5.09 4.34 -1.66
C LEU A 137 -4.41 5.72 -1.57
N GLY A 138 -3.17 5.79 -1.08
CA GLY A 138 -2.38 7.01 -1.06
C GLY A 138 -1.99 7.51 -2.46
N VAL A 139 -1.61 6.59 -3.35
CA VAL A 139 -1.32 6.88 -4.76
C VAL A 139 -2.58 7.37 -5.45
N PHE A 140 -3.72 6.69 -5.28
CA PHE A 140 -5.01 7.14 -5.80
C PHE A 140 -5.33 8.55 -5.30
N TYR A 141 -5.18 8.81 -4.00
CA TYR A 141 -5.41 10.13 -3.41
C TYR A 141 -4.52 11.20 -4.07
N SER A 142 -3.27 10.87 -4.41
CA SER A 142 -2.33 11.80 -5.04
C SER A 142 -2.64 12.18 -6.48
N LEU A 143 -3.45 11.39 -7.18
CA LEU A 143 -3.81 11.65 -8.57
C LEU A 143 -4.68 12.90 -8.69
N GLY A 144 -5.47 13.22 -7.66
CA GLY A 144 -6.08 14.51 -7.41
C GLY A 144 -6.66 15.22 -8.65
N GLU A 145 -7.91 14.87 -8.99
CA GLU A 145 -8.93 15.63 -9.75
C GLU A 145 -10.16 14.71 -9.92
N LYS A 146 -11.38 15.17 -9.57
CA LYS A 146 -12.71 14.64 -9.95
C LYS A 146 -12.92 13.11 -10.03
N GLN A 147 -12.15 12.29 -9.33
CA GLN A 147 -12.42 10.85 -9.27
C GLN A 147 -13.67 10.63 -8.44
N THR A 148 -14.67 9.94 -8.98
CA THR A 148 -15.94 9.78 -8.26
C THR A 148 -15.77 8.79 -7.10
N PRO A 149 -16.62 8.86 -6.06
CA PRO A 149 -16.64 7.86 -5.00
C PRO A 149 -16.75 6.42 -5.53
N GLU A 150 -17.45 6.21 -6.64
CA GLU A 150 -17.58 4.91 -7.30
C GLU A 150 -16.23 4.42 -7.84
N ASN A 151 -15.46 5.28 -8.52
CA ASN A 151 -14.11 4.93 -8.98
C ASN A 151 -13.18 4.60 -7.82
N PHE A 152 -13.29 5.33 -6.71
CA PHE A 152 -12.50 5.07 -5.51
C PHE A 152 -12.80 3.71 -4.88
N VAL A 153 -14.10 3.38 -4.73
CA VAL A 153 -14.53 2.08 -4.21
C VAL A 153 -14.16 0.95 -5.19
N ALA A 154 -14.35 1.16 -6.49
CA ALA A 154 -13.97 0.20 -7.53
C ALA A 154 -12.47 -0.08 -7.52
N PHE A 155 -11.65 0.97 -7.41
CA PHE A 155 -10.20 0.85 -7.29
C PHE A 155 -9.81 0.03 -6.05
N GLY A 156 -10.34 0.37 -4.87
CA GLY A 156 -10.04 -0.37 -3.64
C GLY A 156 -10.41 -1.84 -3.74
N ASN A 157 -11.58 -2.14 -4.30
CA ASN A 157 -12.05 -3.52 -4.47
C ASN A 157 -11.19 -4.33 -5.45
N ALA A 158 -10.84 -3.74 -6.60
CA ALA A 158 -10.01 -4.40 -7.59
C ALA A 158 -8.57 -4.60 -7.09
N LEU A 159 -8.01 -3.61 -6.38
CA LEU A 159 -6.69 -3.73 -5.76
C LEU A 159 -6.68 -4.83 -4.68
N HIS A 160 -7.71 -4.90 -3.85
CA HIS A 160 -7.86 -5.96 -2.85
C HIS A 160 -7.80 -7.36 -3.46
N VAL A 161 -8.55 -7.62 -4.54
CA VAL A 161 -8.51 -8.94 -5.23
C VAL A 161 -7.11 -9.26 -5.76
N LYS A 162 -6.42 -8.26 -6.35
CA LYS A 162 -5.05 -8.43 -6.86
C LYS A 162 -4.07 -8.76 -5.72
N LEU A 163 -4.11 -8.01 -4.61
CA LEU A 163 -3.21 -8.21 -3.48
C LEU A 163 -3.50 -9.52 -2.73
N LEU A 164 -4.77 -9.95 -2.64
CA LEU A 164 -5.11 -11.26 -2.09
C LEU A 164 -4.49 -12.39 -2.90
N THR A 165 -4.61 -12.31 -4.22
CA THR A 165 -4.02 -13.31 -5.12
C THR A 165 -2.49 -13.34 -5.03
N LEU A 166 -1.88 -12.19 -4.76
CA LEU A 166 -0.42 -12.04 -4.68
C LEU A 166 0.15 -12.58 -3.36
N PHE A 167 -0.49 -12.28 -2.23
CA PHE A 167 0.08 -12.59 -0.90
C PHE A 167 -0.43 -13.88 -0.27
N TYR A 168 -1.57 -14.40 -0.74
CA TYR A 168 -2.22 -15.55 -0.11
C TYR A 168 -2.50 -16.64 -1.14
N ASN A 169 -2.37 -17.89 -0.71
CA ASN A 169 -2.80 -19.03 -1.50
C ASN A 169 -4.33 -19.16 -1.53
N GLU A 170 -4.87 -20.12 -2.28
CA GLU A 170 -6.31 -20.26 -2.46
C GLU A 170 -7.08 -20.55 -1.17
N GLU A 171 -6.54 -21.40 -0.31
CA GLU A 171 -7.15 -21.79 0.96
C GLU A 171 -7.15 -20.60 1.94
N GLU A 172 -6.02 -19.89 2.04
CA GLU A 172 -5.90 -18.68 2.85
C GLU A 172 -6.87 -17.58 2.39
N ARG A 173 -7.02 -17.38 1.08
CA ARG A 173 -7.98 -16.42 0.54
C ARG A 173 -9.40 -16.77 0.95
N ALA A 174 -9.82 -18.03 0.82
CA ALA A 174 -11.17 -18.45 1.19
C ALA A 174 -11.50 -18.20 2.67
N LEU A 175 -10.49 -18.22 3.54
CA LEU A 175 -10.66 -17.98 4.98
C LEU A 175 -10.58 -16.50 5.37
N LEU A 176 -9.81 -15.70 4.63
CA LEU A 176 -9.46 -14.32 5.02
C LEU A 176 -10.21 -13.24 4.23
N ASP A 177 -10.81 -13.58 3.09
CA ASP A 177 -11.40 -12.61 2.15
C ASP A 177 -12.39 -11.66 2.86
N ASP A 178 -13.38 -12.22 3.56
CA ASP A 178 -14.41 -11.44 4.26
C ASP A 178 -13.80 -10.46 5.29
N GLY A 179 -12.87 -10.93 6.13
CA GLY A 179 -12.23 -10.09 7.14
C GLY A 179 -11.34 -9.00 6.53
N LEU A 180 -10.60 -9.30 5.48
CA LEU A 180 -9.77 -8.33 4.77
C LEU A 180 -10.59 -7.36 3.92
N LYS A 181 -11.80 -7.76 3.51
CA LYS A 181 -12.79 -6.92 2.84
C LYS A 181 -13.42 -5.92 3.79
N GLU A 182 -13.78 -6.34 5.00
CA GLU A 182 -14.23 -5.42 6.06
C GLU A 182 -13.13 -4.40 6.41
N LEU A 183 -11.90 -4.87 6.56
CA LEU A 183 -10.74 -4.01 6.79
C LEU A 183 -10.53 -2.99 5.67
N LEU A 184 -10.68 -3.40 4.41
CA LEU A 184 -10.67 -2.49 3.26
C LEU A 184 -11.77 -1.43 3.39
N GLY A 185 -12.98 -1.82 3.78
CA GLY A 185 -14.09 -0.89 4.00
C GLY A 185 -13.76 0.21 5.01
N VAL A 186 -13.06 -0.14 6.10
CA VAL A 186 -12.56 0.84 7.08
C VAL A 186 -11.57 1.82 6.44
N TYR A 187 -10.59 1.32 5.69
CA TYR A 187 -9.62 2.19 5.01
C TYR A 187 -10.27 3.08 3.95
N LEU A 188 -11.22 2.55 3.16
CA LEU A 188 -12.01 3.33 2.20
C LEU A 188 -12.80 4.44 2.92
N GLY A 189 -13.41 4.15 4.07
CA GLY A 189 -14.12 5.17 4.86
C GLY A 189 -13.20 6.31 5.31
N ILE A 190 -11.99 5.99 5.76
CA ILE A 190 -11.00 6.99 6.20
C ILE A 190 -10.56 7.85 5.03
N TYR A 191 -10.04 7.25 3.96
CA TYR A 191 -9.53 8.00 2.82
C TYR A 191 -10.66 8.77 2.11
N GLY A 192 -11.84 8.15 1.97
CA GLY A 192 -13.03 8.75 1.36
C GLY A 192 -13.51 9.99 2.10
N LYS A 193 -13.46 10.00 3.45
CA LYS A 193 -13.78 11.19 4.24
C LYS A 193 -12.95 12.40 3.83
N TYR A 194 -11.65 12.25 3.57
CA TYR A 194 -10.78 13.37 3.19
C TYR A 194 -10.76 13.67 1.69
N LEU A 195 -11.19 12.72 0.85
CA LEU A 195 -11.32 12.92 -0.59
C LEU A 195 -12.61 13.64 -0.98
N TYR A 196 -13.70 13.44 -0.24
CA TYR A 196 -15.05 13.79 -0.67
C TYR A 196 -15.86 14.64 0.31
N MET A 197 -15.33 14.98 1.49
CA MET A 197 -15.95 15.90 2.44
C MET A 197 -15.09 17.15 2.62
#